data_AF-A0A068TM05-F1
#
_entry.id   AF-A0A068TM05-F1
#
_cell.length_a   1.000
_cell.length_b   1.000
_cell.length_c   1.000
_cell.angle_alpha   90.00
_cell.angle_beta   90.00
_cell.angle_gamma   90.00
#
_symmetry.space_group_name_H-M   'P 1'
#
loop_
_entity.id
_entity.type
_entity.pdbx_description
1 polymer ?
#
loop_
_entity_poly.entity_id
_entity_poly.type
_entity_poly.pdbx_seq_one_letter_code
_entity_poly.pdbx_strand_id
1 'polypeptide(L)'
;MMITYFCFFTICRNGLFWQREVASLRQQLHYLQDTHSRKLLGEELFGLSVNDLVQLENQLEVSLKGVRVKKEQVLTDEIKQLHRKGNHLHEENIELYNKVNLIHQENIQLQKKVQEQENINKSHGSICTTNVTSNMNDLHVPMNLQLSQPHAQRNEAPKNPMKLG
;
A
#
# COMPACT_ATOMS: atom_id res chain seq x y z
N MET A 1 -14.39 -7.41 73.60
CA MET A 1 -12.95 -7.55 73.29
C MET A 1 -12.66 -8.65 72.27
N MET A 2 -13.13 -9.90 72.41
CA MET A 2 -12.79 -10.96 71.45
C MET A 2 -13.27 -10.74 69.99
N ILE A 3 -14.45 -10.17 69.77
CA ILE A 3 -15.01 -9.94 68.42
C ILE A 3 -14.17 -8.93 67.62
N THR A 4 -13.69 -7.86 68.26
CA THR A 4 -12.82 -6.87 67.61
C THR A 4 -11.45 -7.45 67.27
N TYR A 5 -10.89 -8.32 68.12
CA TYR A 5 -9.64 -9.04 67.81
C TYR A 5 -9.82 -10.03 66.65
N PHE A 6 -10.95 -10.74 66.57
CA PHE A 6 -11.23 -11.68 65.48
C PHE A 6 -11.42 -10.97 64.13
N CYS A 7 -12.14 -9.84 64.11
CA CYS A 7 -12.25 -9.00 62.92
C CYS A 7 -10.90 -8.44 62.48
N PHE A 8 -10.10 -7.91 63.41
CA PHE A 8 -8.76 -7.39 63.10
C PHE A 8 -7.83 -8.49 62.57
N PHE A 9 -7.82 -9.67 63.20
CA PHE A 9 -7.03 -10.82 62.75
C PHE A 9 -7.44 -11.28 61.35
N THR A 10 -8.74 -11.32 61.05
CA THR A 10 -9.25 -11.70 59.73
C THR A 10 -8.92 -10.66 58.64
N ILE A 11 -9.06 -9.37 58.95
CA ILE A 11 -8.71 -8.27 58.04
C ILE A 11 -7.20 -8.27 57.73
N CYS A 12 -6.35 -8.41 58.75
CA CYS A 12 -4.90 -8.50 58.57
C CYS A 12 -4.49 -9.75 57.78
N ARG A 13 -5.12 -10.90 58.04
CA ARG A 13 -4.82 -12.15 57.34
C ARG A 13 -5.22 -12.08 55.85
N ASN A 14 -6.34 -11.43 55.53
CA ASN A 14 -6.72 -11.13 54.15
C ASN A 14 -5.78 -10.11 53.50
N GLY A 15 -5.36 -9.06 54.23
CA GLY A 15 -4.39 -8.09 53.74
C GLY A 15 -3.04 -8.73 53.37
N LEU A 16 -2.53 -9.62 54.23
CA LEU A 16 -1.30 -10.39 53.97
C LEU A 16 -1.44 -11.36 52.79
N PHE A 17 -2.61 -11.98 52.63
CA PHE A 17 -2.90 -12.84 51.47
C PHE A 17 -2.84 -12.05 50.16
N TRP A 18 -3.54 -10.93 50.07
CA TRP A 18 -3.53 -10.08 48.87
C TRP A 18 -2.15 -9.45 48.60
N GLN A 19 -1.41 -9.09 49.65
CA GLN A 19 -0.04 -8.61 49.50
C GLN A 19 0.86 -9.68 48.85
N ARG A 20 0.74 -10.95 49.27
CA ARG A 20 1.48 -12.07 48.68
C ARG A 20 1.07 -12.32 47.24
N GLU A 21 -0.23 -12.26 46.95
CA GLU A 21 -0.76 -12.46 45.61
C GLU A 21 -0.25 -11.38 44.64
N VAL A 22 -0.32 -10.11 45.05
CA VAL A 22 0.22 -8.98 44.28
C VAL A 22 1.72 -9.13 44.06
N ALA A 23 2.48 -9.54 45.07
CA ALA A 23 3.91 -9.79 44.92
C ALA A 23 4.19 -10.93 43.92
N SER A 24 3.43 -12.03 43.97
CA SER A 24 3.56 -13.15 43.04
C SER A 24 3.26 -12.73 41.60
N LEU A 25 2.16 -12.02 41.38
CA LEU A 25 1.79 -11.52 40.05
C LEU A 25 2.83 -10.55 39.49
N ARG A 26 3.39 -9.66 40.33
CA ARG A 26 4.48 -8.77 39.92
C ARG A 26 5.73 -9.54 39.50
N GLN A 27 6.07 -10.60 40.23
CA GLN A 27 7.20 -11.46 39.88
C GLN A 27 6.97 -12.20 38.56
N GLN A 28 5.76 -12.73 38.34
CA GLN A 28 5.40 -13.38 37.07
C GLN A 28 5.48 -12.40 35.90
N LEU A 29 4.98 -11.17 36.08
CA LEU A 29 5.06 -10.11 35.08
C LEU A 29 6.52 -9.80 34.74
N HIS A 30 7.37 -9.59 35.74
CA HIS A 30 8.80 -9.29 35.54
C HIS A 30 9.52 -10.45 34.84
N TYR A 31 9.22 -11.70 35.22
CA TYR A 31 9.77 -12.87 34.54
C TYR A 31 9.37 -12.90 33.06
N LEU A 32 8.11 -12.62 32.74
CA LEU A 32 7.61 -12.65 31.37
C LEU A 32 8.15 -11.48 30.52
N GLN A 33 8.14 -10.26 31.08
CA GLN A 33 8.50 -9.04 30.37
C GLN A 33 10.01 -8.93 30.16
N ASP A 34 10.80 -9.16 31.20
CA ASP A 34 12.25 -8.93 31.10
C ASP A 34 12.99 -10.23 30.82
N THR A 35 12.74 -11.29 31.58
CA THR A 35 13.57 -12.51 31.44
C THR A 35 13.22 -13.32 30.21
N HIS A 36 11.93 -13.58 29.97
CA HIS A 36 11.49 -14.39 28.84
C HIS A 36 11.66 -13.64 27.51
N SER A 37 11.32 -12.34 27.46
CA SER A 37 11.54 -11.52 26.27
C SER A 37 13.02 -11.47 25.87
N ARG A 38 13.92 -11.19 26.82
CA ARG A 38 15.36 -11.18 26.54
C ARG A 38 15.87 -12.52 26.03
N LYS A 39 15.40 -13.63 26.59
CA LYS A 39 15.70 -14.98 26.04
C LYS A 39 15.21 -15.15 24.62
N LEU A 40 13.99 -14.72 24.28
CA LEU A 40 13.50 -14.72 22.90
C LEU A 40 14.32 -13.83 21.96
N LEU A 41 14.95 -12.78 22.49
CA LEU A 41 15.92 -11.94 21.76
C LEU A 41 17.33 -12.57 21.67
N GLY A 42 17.56 -13.73 22.28
CA GLY A 42 18.86 -14.39 22.32
C GLY A 42 19.80 -13.87 23.41
N GLU A 43 19.29 -13.06 24.34
CA GLU A 43 20.03 -12.51 25.47
C GLU A 43 19.88 -13.42 26.72
N GLU A 44 20.89 -13.39 27.60
CA GLU A 44 20.89 -14.14 28.88
C GLU A 44 20.50 -15.63 28.77
N LEU A 45 21.07 -16.31 27.77
CA LEU A 45 20.85 -17.74 27.55
C LEU A 45 21.69 -18.64 28.47
N PHE A 46 22.52 -18.06 29.33
CA PHE A 46 23.37 -18.82 30.25
C PHE A 46 22.52 -19.64 31.23
N GLY A 47 22.92 -20.88 31.48
CA GLY A 47 22.21 -21.78 32.40
C GLY A 47 20.95 -22.45 31.83
N LEU A 48 20.61 -22.22 30.55
CA LEU A 48 19.61 -23.03 29.84
C LEU A 48 20.21 -24.38 29.45
N SER A 49 19.39 -25.43 29.51
CA SER A 49 19.79 -26.74 28.97
C SER A 49 19.72 -26.74 27.45
N VAL A 50 20.35 -27.73 26.81
CA VAL A 50 20.24 -27.93 25.35
C VAL A 50 18.79 -28.09 24.91
N ASN A 51 17.96 -28.78 25.71
CA ASN A 51 16.54 -28.96 25.40
C ASN A 51 15.77 -27.64 25.44
N ASP A 52 16.05 -26.78 26.42
CA ASP A 52 15.41 -25.46 26.54
C ASP A 52 15.78 -24.57 25.35
N LEU A 53 17.03 -24.62 24.90
CA LEU A 53 17.50 -23.89 23.72
C LEU A 53 16.82 -24.38 22.44
N VAL A 54 16.68 -25.70 22.26
CA VAL A 54 15.96 -26.28 21.11
C VAL A 54 14.48 -25.88 21.13
N GLN A 55 13.84 -25.87 22.30
CA GLN A 55 12.46 -25.39 22.41
C GLN A 55 12.33 -23.92 22.04
N LEU A 56 13.26 -23.09 22.51
CA LEU A 56 13.30 -21.66 22.21
C LEU A 56 13.48 -21.41 20.69
N GLU A 57 14.42 -22.13 20.07
CA GLU A 57 14.67 -22.06 18.63
C GLU A 57 13.42 -22.47 17.83
N ASN A 58 12.79 -23.59 18.17
CA ASN A 58 11.56 -24.04 17.53
C ASN A 58 10.43 -23.01 17.65
N GLN A 59 10.28 -22.38 18.82
CA GLN A 59 9.28 -21.34 19.04
C GLN A 59 9.53 -20.10 18.16
N LEU A 60 10.80 -19.68 18.04
CA LEU A 60 11.20 -18.58 17.17
C LEU A 60 11.00 -18.92 15.69
N GLU A 61 11.35 -20.13 15.28
CA GLU A 61 11.19 -20.60 13.90
C GLU A 61 9.72 -20.59 13.48
N VAL A 62 8.83 -21.19 14.28
CA VAL A 62 7.39 -21.22 14.02
C VAL A 62 6.82 -19.80 13.94
N SER A 63 7.16 -18.94 14.89
CA SER A 63 6.68 -17.56 14.93
C SER A 63 7.17 -16.76 13.73
N LEU A 64 8.45 -16.88 13.38
CA LEU A 64 9.05 -16.21 12.24
C LEU A 64 8.44 -16.67 10.92
N LYS A 65 8.21 -17.98 10.77
CA LYS A 65 7.50 -18.54 9.62
C LYS A 65 6.09 -17.97 9.51
N GLY A 66 5.36 -17.89 10.62
CA GLY A 66 4.04 -17.27 10.67
C GLY A 66 4.05 -15.80 10.22
N VAL A 67 4.99 -15.01 10.72
CA VAL A 67 5.18 -13.60 10.31
C VAL A 67 5.47 -13.49 8.81
N ARG A 68 6.37 -14.33 8.27
CA ARG A 68 6.72 -14.34 6.84
C ARG A 68 5.51 -14.65 5.96
N VAL A 69 4.77 -15.71 6.29
CA VAL A 69 3.56 -16.10 5.56
C VAL A 69 2.52 -14.98 5.59
N LYS A 70 2.29 -14.35 6.75
CA LYS A 70 1.34 -13.25 6.85
C LYS A 70 1.78 -12.03 6.03
N LYS A 71 3.07 -11.69 6.08
CA LYS A 71 3.64 -10.60 5.28
C LYS A 71 3.49 -10.85 3.78
N GLU A 72 3.82 -12.06 3.34
CA GLU A 72 3.69 -12.47 1.94
C GLU A 72 2.23 -12.42 1.47
N GLN A 73 1.29 -12.90 2.28
CA GLN A 73 -0.13 -12.83 1.99
C GLN A 73 -0.60 -11.37 1.82
N VAL A 74 -0.27 -10.49 2.77
CA VAL A 74 -0.67 -9.08 2.71
C VAL A 74 -0.11 -8.39 1.47
N LEU A 75 1.19 -8.56 1.19
CA LEU A 75 1.83 -7.95 0.03
C LEU A 75 1.24 -8.49 -1.28
N THR A 76 1.00 -9.79 -1.36
CA THR A 76 0.39 -10.42 -2.54
C THR A 76 -1.03 -9.89 -2.79
N ASP A 77 -1.81 -9.72 -1.73
CA ASP A 77 -3.15 -9.17 -1.83
C ASP A 77 -3.13 -7.69 -2.26
N GLU A 78 -2.20 -6.90 -1.73
CA GLU A 78 -2.00 -5.50 -2.12
C GLU A 78 -1.60 -5.38 -3.61
N ILE A 79 -0.65 -6.19 -4.07
CA ILE A 79 -0.25 -6.24 -5.49
C ILE A 79 -1.45 -6.57 -6.37
N LYS A 80 -2.26 -7.58 -6.00
CA LYS A 80 -3.46 -7.95 -6.75
C LYS A 80 -4.49 -6.82 -6.81
N GLN A 81 -4.70 -6.12 -5.70
CA GLN A 81 -5.61 -4.98 -5.65
C GLN A 81 -5.13 -3.83 -6.54
N LEU A 82 -3.85 -3.47 -6.45
CA LEU A 82 -3.25 -2.42 -7.28
C LEU A 82 -3.31 -2.79 -8.77
N HIS A 83 -3.04 -4.04 -9.13
CA HIS A 83 -3.14 -4.51 -10.51
C HIS A 83 -4.58 -4.40 -11.04
N ARG A 84 -5.59 -4.82 -10.26
CA ARG A 84 -7.00 -4.65 -10.63
C ARG A 84 -7.37 -3.19 -10.82
N LYS A 85 -6.95 -2.32 -9.90
CA LYS A 85 -7.19 -0.87 -9.99
C LYS A 85 -6.52 -0.26 -11.22
N GLY A 86 -5.27 -0.66 -11.50
CA GLY A 86 -4.53 -0.22 -12.68
C GLY A 86 -5.24 -0.61 -13.98
N ASN A 87 -5.69 -1.87 -14.08
CA ASN A 87 -6.42 -2.34 -15.25
C ASN A 87 -7.75 -1.59 -15.44
N HIS A 88 -8.52 -1.41 -14.37
CA HIS A 88 -9.78 -0.68 -14.43
C HIS A 88 -9.59 0.77 -14.89
N LEU A 89 -8.61 1.48 -14.32
CA LEU A 89 -8.29 2.85 -14.75
C LEU A 89 -7.80 2.90 -16.20
N HIS A 90 -7.06 1.89 -16.65
CA HIS A 90 -6.60 1.80 -18.03
C HIS A 90 -7.78 1.61 -19.00
N GLU A 91 -8.75 0.76 -18.67
CA GLU A 91 -9.97 0.55 -19.44
C GLU A 91 -10.81 1.84 -19.53
N GLU A 92 -11.04 2.52 -18.40
CA GLU A 92 -11.75 3.81 -18.37
C GLU A 92 -11.04 4.88 -19.21
N ASN A 93 -9.71 4.90 -19.15
CA ASN A 93 -8.90 5.85 -19.89
C ASN A 93 -9.01 5.63 -21.42
N ILE A 94 -8.98 4.36 -21.87
CA ILE A 94 -9.24 4.01 -23.28
C ILE A 94 -10.64 4.45 -23.70
N GLU A 95 -11.66 4.21 -22.87
CA GLU A 95 -13.03 4.61 -23.18
C GLU A 95 -13.16 6.12 -23.35
N LEU A 96 -12.54 6.90 -22.44
CA LEU A 96 -12.51 8.36 -22.52
C LEU A 96 -11.79 8.85 -23.78
N TYR A 97 -10.65 8.27 -24.14
CA TYR A 97 -9.95 8.61 -25.38
C TYR A 97 -10.83 8.37 -26.61
N ASN A 98 -11.56 7.25 -26.67
CA ASN A 98 -12.47 6.95 -27.76
C ASN A 98 -13.62 7.98 -27.85
N LYS A 99 -14.20 8.37 -26.70
CA LYS A 99 -15.24 9.41 -26.64
C LYS A 99 -14.73 10.76 -27.14
N VAL A 100 -13.54 11.18 -26.70
CA VAL A 100 -12.93 12.45 -27.14
C VAL A 100 -12.67 12.43 -28.65
N ASN A 101 -12.15 11.32 -29.19
CA ASN A 101 -11.90 11.17 -30.62
C ASN A 101 -13.20 11.26 -31.43
N LEU A 102 -14.29 10.63 -30.95
CA LEU A 102 -15.59 10.70 -31.61
C LEU A 102 -16.14 12.13 -31.64
N ILE A 103 -16.13 12.83 -30.49
CA ILE A 103 -16.58 14.23 -30.39
C ILE A 103 -15.74 15.14 -31.30
N HIS A 104 -14.43 14.91 -31.38
CA HIS A 104 -13.56 15.66 -32.26
C HIS A 104 -13.92 15.47 -33.73
N GLN A 105 -14.18 14.23 -34.16
CA GLN A 105 -14.63 13.93 -35.52
C GLN A 105 -15.98 14.58 -35.84
N GLU A 106 -16.95 14.49 -34.93
CA GLU A 106 -18.27 15.13 -35.08
C GLU A 106 -18.14 16.66 -35.20
N ASN A 107 -17.31 17.29 -34.36
CA ASN A 107 -17.06 18.72 -34.42
C ASN A 107 -16.46 19.15 -35.76
N ILE A 108 -15.50 18.40 -36.31
CA ILE A 108 -14.95 18.68 -37.64
C ILE A 108 -16.05 18.58 -38.72
N GLN A 109 -16.92 17.57 -38.64
CA GLN A 109 -18.02 17.43 -39.59
C GLN A 109 -19.02 18.59 -39.49
N LEU A 110 -19.35 19.02 -38.28
CA LEU A 110 -20.24 20.17 -38.06
C LEU A 110 -19.63 21.47 -38.59
N GLN A 111 -18.34 21.73 -38.33
CA GLN A 111 -17.65 22.91 -38.85
C GLN A 111 -17.67 22.95 -40.39
N LYS A 112 -17.44 21.80 -41.06
CA LYS A 112 -17.55 21.69 -42.51
C LYS A 112 -18.95 22.04 -43.02
N LYS A 113 -20.00 21.51 -42.38
CA LYS A 113 -21.40 21.82 -42.75
C LYS A 113 -21.73 23.30 -42.57
N VAL A 114 -21.29 23.93 -41.48
CA VAL A 114 -21.49 25.37 -41.24
C VAL A 114 -20.81 26.20 -42.33
N GLN A 115 -19.58 25.86 -42.70
CA GLN A 115 -18.85 26.55 -43.76
C GLN A 115 -19.52 26.40 -45.14
N GLU A 116 -20.07 25.22 -45.46
CA GLU A 116 -20.86 25.01 -46.67
C GLU A 116 -22.14 25.87 -46.69
N GLN A 117 -22.82 26.02 -45.55
CA GLN A 117 -24.01 26.85 -45.43
C GLN A 117 -23.73 28.36 -45.59
N GLU A 118 -22.60 28.84 -45.05
CA GLU A 118 -22.16 30.23 -45.20
C GLU A 118 -21.82 30.60 -46.65
N ASN A 119 -21.31 29.65 -47.44
CA ASN A 119 -21.00 29.85 -48.85
C ASN A 119 -22.26 30.00 -49.72
N ILE A 120 -23.37 29.38 -49.35
CA ILE A 120 -24.66 29.52 -50.06
C ILE A 120 -25.34 30.86 -49.69
N ASN A 121 -25.22 31.31 -48.43
CA ASN A 121 -25.81 32.56 -47.97
C ASN A 121 -25.08 33.83 -48.48
N LYS A 122 -23.78 33.72 -48.84
CA LYS A 122 -23.04 34.81 -49.51
C LYS A 122 -23.47 35.09 -50.96
N SER A 123 -24.29 34.22 -51.56
CA SER A 123 -24.83 34.44 -52.91
C SER A 123 -25.98 35.45 -52.96
N HIS A 124 -26.53 35.92 -51.83
CA HIS A 124 -27.74 36.75 -51.82
C HIS A 124 -27.70 38.04 -51.00
N GLY A 125 -26.54 38.46 -50.48
CA GLY A 125 -26.43 39.68 -49.68
C GLY A 125 -25.15 40.46 -49.93
N SER A 126 -25.24 41.49 -50.76
CA SER A 126 -24.25 42.57 -50.87
C SER A 126 -24.14 43.34 -49.55
N ILE A 127 -22.92 43.54 -49.04
CA ILE A 127 -22.28 44.81 -48.63
C ILE A 127 -20.97 44.51 -47.89
N CYS A 128 -19.89 45.17 -48.33
CA CYS A 128 -18.55 45.10 -47.78
C CYS A 128 -18.46 45.52 -46.30
N THR A 129 -17.70 44.79 -45.49
CA THR A 129 -16.77 45.38 -44.51
C THR A 129 -15.51 44.52 -44.43
N THR A 130 -14.41 45.14 -44.85
CA THR A 130 -13.02 44.70 -44.68
C THR A 130 -12.72 44.40 -43.22
N ASN A 131 -12.05 43.27 -42.92
CA ASN A 131 -11.09 43.13 -41.81
C ASN A 131 -10.17 41.92 -42.02
N VAL A 132 -8.95 42.24 -42.48
CA VAL A 132 -7.63 41.63 -42.23
C VAL A 132 -7.54 40.10 -42.09
N THR A 133 -6.99 39.52 -43.15
CA THR A 133 -6.28 38.24 -43.19
C THR A 133 -5.15 38.19 -42.17
N SER A 134 -5.17 37.23 -41.24
CA SER A 134 -3.94 36.67 -40.70
C SER A 134 -4.06 35.16 -40.60
N ASN A 135 -3.31 34.49 -41.48
CA ASN A 135 -2.97 33.08 -41.36
C ASN A 135 -2.34 32.85 -39.98
N MET A 136 -2.89 31.92 -39.20
CA MET A 136 -2.06 31.17 -38.26
C MET A 136 -2.26 29.68 -38.53
N ASN A 137 -1.25 29.17 -39.22
CA ASN A 137 -1.07 27.80 -39.64
C ASN A 137 -1.16 26.81 -38.46
N ASP A 138 -1.84 25.70 -38.70
CA ASP A 138 -1.30 24.35 -38.56
C ASP A 138 -0.41 24.07 -37.33
N LEU A 139 -1.04 23.67 -36.24
CA LEU A 139 -0.41 22.79 -35.23
C LEU A 139 -1.41 21.71 -34.81
N HIS A 140 -1.93 20.93 -35.77
CA HIS A 140 -2.42 19.58 -35.45
C HIS A 140 -1.20 18.66 -35.28
N VAL A 141 -0.52 18.79 -34.13
CA VAL A 141 0.44 17.78 -33.70
C VAL A 141 -0.40 16.61 -33.20
N PRO A 142 -0.38 15.43 -33.86
CA PRO A 142 -1.02 14.26 -33.30
C PRO A 142 -0.31 13.96 -32.00
N MET A 143 -1.04 13.98 -30.89
CA MET A 143 -0.50 13.68 -29.57
C MET A 143 -0.22 12.17 -29.51
N ASN A 144 0.90 11.75 -30.10
CA ASN A 144 1.42 10.40 -30.00
C ASN A 144 2.03 10.22 -28.61
N LEU A 145 1.17 9.99 -27.62
CA LEU A 145 1.57 9.53 -26.30
C LEU A 145 1.84 8.03 -26.42
N GLN A 146 3.10 7.69 -26.67
CA GLN A 146 3.54 6.30 -26.57
C GLN A 146 3.19 5.79 -25.17
N LEU A 147 2.35 4.75 -25.10
CA LEU A 147 2.22 3.98 -23.88
C LEU A 147 3.60 3.42 -23.55
N SER A 148 4.16 3.81 -22.41
CA SER A 148 5.25 3.07 -21.80
C SER A 148 4.77 1.63 -21.58
N GLN A 149 5.19 0.71 -22.47
CA GLN A 149 4.95 -0.71 -22.26
C GLN A 149 5.59 -1.13 -20.93
N PRO A 150 4.97 -2.07 -20.19
CA PRO A 150 5.57 -2.58 -18.98
C PRO A 150 6.90 -3.23 -19.36
N HIS A 151 8.01 -2.63 -18.93
CA HIS A 151 9.31 -3.25 -19.08
C HIS A 151 9.26 -4.59 -18.35
N ALA A 152 9.20 -5.68 -19.11
CA ALA A 152 9.55 -6.99 -18.60
C ALA A 152 11.02 -6.91 -18.21
N GLN A 153 11.29 -6.70 -16.93
CA GLN A 153 12.61 -6.77 -16.35
C GLN A 153 13.11 -8.21 -16.52
N ARG A 154 13.78 -8.43 -17.64
CA ARG A 154 14.52 -9.64 -17.94
C ARG A 154 15.59 -9.76 -16.86
N ASN A 155 15.49 -10.81 -16.06
CA ASN A 155 16.51 -11.20 -15.09
C ASN A 155 17.83 -11.43 -15.84
N GLU A 156 18.71 -10.43 -15.85
CA GLU A 156 20.13 -10.65 -16.10
C GLU A 156 20.83 -10.77 -14.75
N ALA A 157 21.25 -12.00 -14.45
CA ALA A 157 22.10 -12.30 -13.32
C ALA A 157 23.40 -11.47 -13.40
N PRO A 158 23.95 -10.96 -12.29
CA PRO A 158 25.17 -10.17 -12.32
C PRO A 158 26.35 -11.00 -12.85
N LYS A 159 26.79 -10.69 -14.08
CA LYS A 159 28.13 -11.03 -14.55
C LYS A 159 29.11 -10.08 -13.87
N ASN A 160 29.61 -10.46 -12.69
CA ASN A 160 31.02 -10.37 -12.30
C ASN A 160 31.21 -10.76 -10.82
N PRO A 161 32.11 -11.70 -10.52
CA PRO A 161 32.45 -12.04 -9.13
C PRO A 161 33.28 -10.92 -8.49
N MET A 162 32.90 -10.53 -7.27
CA MET A 162 33.73 -9.65 -6.41
C MET A 162 35.08 -10.33 -6.17
N LYS A 163 36.16 -9.67 -6.62
CA LYS A 163 37.52 -9.96 -6.17
C LYS A 163 37.67 -9.41 -4.75
N LEU A 164 37.78 -10.29 -3.76
CA LEU A 164 38.40 -9.94 -2.48
C LEU A 164 39.92 -10.00 -2.65
N GLY A 165 40.56 -8.86 -2.45
CA GLY A 165 41.98 -8.78 -2.08
C GLY A 165 42.08 -8.52 -0.59
#